data_AF-A0A973Y2I2-F1
#
_entry.id   AF-A0A973Y2I2-F1
#
_cell.length_a   1.000
_cell.length_b   1.000
_cell.length_c   1.000
_cell.angle_alpha   90.00
_cell.angle_beta   90.00
_cell.angle_gamma   90.00
#
_symmetry.space_group_name_H-M   'P 1'
#
loop_
_entity.id
_entity.type
_entity.pdbx_description
1 polymer ?
#
loop_
_entity_poly.entity_id
_entity_poly.type
_entity_poly.pdbx_seq_one_letter_code
_entity_poly.pdbx_strand_id
1 'polypeptide(L)'
;MVAVVVLVIILVVALLAGAHWYVWRRLVRDTTVPGGTARRVGTAVLWVLPLLSLGALMSGRAGAPFAVQQVVAWPGFLWLAVLLYLVLALVAGEAVRPVLRRYLARRAPACGDAASAGAAASGAGRLATPAAVSPAPAGVLAEAEATVPAGPAGSSGDGAVATKALVPPDTGDAASEGTRTDAPTSGGALSRRLFVARVVGGAAATVALGTVGYGTYGVLRGPRVKRVTVPLAKLPRAAHGYRIAVVSDIHLGPILGRAHTQRIVDSINAAQPDLVAVVGDLVDGSVADLGPAAEPLAALRSRDGAFFVTGNHEYFSGADAWVDHVRELGLRPLRNERVEIAGGFDLAGVDDVAGESEGQGPDFAKALGDRDRSRAAVLLAHQPVVIHDAVEQGVDLQLSGHTHGGQLWPGNLVAGLANPTVAGLERYGDTQLYVSRGAGAWGPPVRVGASSDITVVELASRQA
;
A
#
# COMPACT_ATOMS: atom_id res chain seq x y z
N MET A 1 -21.20 -25.12 4.16
CA MET A 1 -20.72 -23.76 3.85
C MET A 1 -20.20 -23.03 5.09
N VAL A 2 -20.99 -22.89 6.16
CA VAL A 2 -20.59 -22.18 7.41
C VAL A 2 -19.26 -22.66 8.01
N ALA A 3 -19.04 -23.98 8.13
CA ALA A 3 -17.79 -24.52 8.67
C ALA A 3 -16.54 -24.14 7.85
N VAL A 4 -16.67 -24.07 6.52
CA VAL A 4 -15.58 -23.66 5.62
C VAL A 4 -15.27 -22.18 5.80
N VAL A 5 -16.30 -21.32 5.88
CA VAL A 5 -16.13 -19.88 6.12
C VAL A 5 -15.44 -19.63 7.46
N VAL A 6 -15.87 -20.31 8.52
CA VAL A 6 -15.24 -20.19 9.85
C VAL A 6 -13.78 -20.62 9.81
N LEU A 7 -13.45 -21.74 9.13
CA LEU A 7 -12.08 -22.21 8.99
C LEU A 7 -11.20 -21.20 8.25
N VAL A 8 -11.71 -20.59 7.17
CA VAL A 8 -11.01 -19.56 6.41
C VAL A 8 -10.75 -18.33 7.28
N ILE A 9 -11.74 -17.87 8.05
CA ILE A 9 -11.57 -16.74 8.98
C ILE A 9 -10.47 -17.05 10.00
N ILE A 10 -10.51 -18.23 10.63
CA ILE A 10 -9.48 -18.65 11.60
C ILE A 10 -8.09 -18.65 10.96
N LEU A 11 -7.97 -19.18 9.73
CA LEU A 11 -6.71 -19.19 9.00
C LEU A 11 -6.19 -17.78 8.73
N VAL A 12 -7.04 -16.87 8.24
CA VAL A 12 -6.67 -15.47 7.95
C VAL A 12 -6.22 -14.76 9.23
N VAL A 13 -6.96 -14.92 10.34
CA VAL A 13 -6.60 -14.34 11.63
C VAL A 13 -5.27 -14.89 12.14
N ALA A 14 -5.04 -16.20 12.02
CA ALA A 14 -3.78 -16.83 12.42
C ALA A 14 -2.59 -16.32 11.59
N LEU A 15 -2.77 -16.18 10.27
CA LEU A 15 -1.75 -15.62 9.37
C LEU A 15 -1.43 -14.17 9.71
N LEU A 16 -2.45 -13.34 9.94
CA LEU A 16 -2.26 -11.94 10.34
C LEU A 16 -1.55 -11.84 11.69
N ALA A 17 -1.96 -12.63 12.69
CA ALA A 17 -1.29 -12.66 13.99
C ALA A 17 0.19 -13.09 13.86
N GLY A 18 0.46 -14.12 13.04
CA GLY A 18 1.81 -14.59 12.73
C GLY A 18 2.65 -13.51 12.05
N ALA A 19 2.09 -12.79 11.07
CA ALA A 19 2.74 -11.67 10.39
C ALA A 19 3.11 -10.54 11.36
N HIS A 20 2.17 -10.12 12.21
CA HIS A 20 2.42 -9.08 13.22
C HIS A 20 3.51 -9.50 14.21
N TRP A 21 3.43 -10.73 14.72
CA TRP A 21 4.46 -11.27 15.61
C TRP A 21 5.83 -11.32 14.94
N TYR A 22 5.88 -11.74 13.67
CA TYR A 22 7.11 -11.80 12.88
C TYR A 22 7.72 -10.40 12.69
N VAL A 23 6.93 -9.42 12.29
CA VAL A 23 7.37 -8.02 12.15
C VAL A 23 7.85 -7.46 13.49
N TRP A 24 7.11 -7.67 14.58
CA TRP A 24 7.53 -7.27 15.93
C TRP A 24 8.86 -7.92 16.34
N ARG A 25 9.01 -9.22 16.09
CA ARG A 25 10.25 -9.94 16.40
C ARG A 25 11.43 -9.31 15.65
N ARG A 26 11.29 -9.04 14.35
CA ARG A 26 12.38 -8.59 13.50
C ARG A 26 12.70 -7.11 13.61
N LEU A 27 11.70 -6.25 13.81
CA LEU A 27 11.88 -4.80 13.87
C LEU A 27 12.01 -4.24 15.27
N VAL A 28 11.49 -4.93 16.30
CA VAL A 28 11.52 -4.45 17.68
C VAL A 28 12.39 -5.36 18.55
N ARG A 29 12.05 -6.65 18.68
CA ARG A 29 12.77 -7.56 19.60
C ARG A 29 14.23 -7.73 19.22
N ASP A 30 14.55 -7.90 17.94
CA ASP A 30 15.90 -8.19 17.46
C ASP A 30 16.79 -6.92 17.35
N THR A 31 16.21 -5.72 17.37
CA THR A 31 16.91 -4.43 17.13
C THR A 31 17.06 -3.55 18.38
N THR A 32 16.33 -3.88 19.46
CA THR A 32 16.26 -3.12 20.71
C THR A 32 16.68 -3.93 21.93
N VAL A 33 17.08 -3.23 22.99
CA VAL A 33 17.49 -3.84 24.27
C VAL A 33 16.24 -4.20 25.10
N PRO A 34 16.20 -5.37 25.78
CA PRO A 34 15.15 -5.68 26.75
C PRO A 34 14.93 -4.57 27.78
N GLY A 35 13.66 -4.25 28.08
CA GLY A 35 13.31 -3.23 29.08
C GLY A 35 13.47 -1.78 28.63
N GLY A 36 14.19 -1.49 27.54
CA GLY A 36 14.43 -0.13 27.06
C GLY A 36 13.20 0.56 26.47
N THR A 37 13.18 1.89 26.51
CA THR A 37 12.06 2.73 26.03
C THR A 37 11.70 2.45 24.58
N ALA A 38 12.69 2.34 23.69
CA ALA A 38 12.47 2.01 22.28
C ALA A 38 11.73 0.66 22.10
N ARG A 39 12.02 -0.34 22.94
CA ARG A 39 11.34 -1.64 22.90
C ARG A 39 9.90 -1.53 23.38
N ARG A 40 9.65 -0.76 24.44
CA ARG A 40 8.30 -0.53 24.97
C ARG A 40 7.43 0.21 23.96
N VAL A 41 7.94 1.30 23.40
CA VAL A 41 7.24 2.10 22.37
C VAL A 41 7.00 1.27 21.11
N GLY A 42 8.03 0.63 20.55
CA GLY A 42 7.87 -0.19 19.34
C GLY A 42 6.90 -1.37 19.56
N THR A 43 6.88 -1.95 20.76
CA THR A 43 5.88 -2.96 21.12
C THR A 43 4.49 -2.32 21.15
N ALA A 44 4.26 -1.25 21.91
CA ALA A 44 2.96 -0.59 21.99
C ALA A 44 2.42 -0.22 20.60
N VAL A 45 3.25 0.37 19.73
CA VAL A 45 2.88 0.72 18.36
C VAL A 45 2.42 -0.50 17.56
N LEU A 46 3.19 -1.60 17.56
CA LEU A 46 2.84 -2.81 16.79
C LEU A 46 1.65 -3.60 17.37
N TRP A 47 1.22 -3.29 18.60
CA TRP A 47 -0.01 -3.81 19.18
C TRP A 47 -1.23 -2.91 18.93
N VAL A 48 -1.03 -1.60 18.80
CA VAL A 48 -2.12 -0.64 18.50
C VAL A 48 -2.49 -0.65 17.02
N LEU A 49 -1.51 -0.70 16.12
CA LEU A 49 -1.75 -0.66 14.67
C LEU A 49 -2.71 -1.76 14.14
N PRO A 50 -2.63 -3.04 14.55
CA PRO A 50 -3.65 -4.03 14.17
C PRO A 50 -5.05 -3.69 14.65
N LEU A 51 -5.19 -3.06 15.83
CA LEU A 51 -6.49 -2.62 16.35
C LEU A 51 -7.08 -1.50 15.49
N LEU A 52 -6.24 -0.60 14.98
CA LEU A 52 -6.66 0.43 14.02
C LEU A 52 -7.10 -0.18 12.69
N SER A 53 -6.41 -1.21 12.20
CA SER A 53 -6.85 -1.93 10.98
C SER A 53 -8.18 -2.64 11.18
N LEU A 54 -8.38 -3.27 12.35
CA LEU A 54 -9.67 -3.88 12.69
C LEU A 54 -10.76 -2.80 12.80
N GLY A 55 -10.46 -1.68 13.44
CA GLY A 55 -11.34 -0.51 13.51
C GLY A 55 -11.75 -0.03 12.12
N ALA A 56 -10.80 0.11 11.18
CA ALA A 56 -11.07 0.54 9.81
C ALA A 56 -11.98 -0.43 9.04
N LEU A 57 -11.82 -1.74 9.25
CA LEU A 57 -12.64 -2.77 8.59
C LEU A 57 -14.06 -2.86 9.19
N MET A 58 -14.21 -2.56 10.48
CA MET A 58 -15.44 -2.79 11.24
C MET A 58 -16.25 -1.53 11.50
N SER A 59 -15.67 -0.34 11.43
CA SER A 59 -16.34 0.91 11.83
C SER A 59 -17.63 1.17 11.07
N GLY A 60 -17.67 0.88 9.76
CA GLY A 60 -18.89 0.99 8.95
C GLY A 60 -19.96 -0.01 9.38
N ARG A 61 -19.59 -1.29 9.52
CA ARG A 61 -20.50 -2.36 9.96
C ARG A 61 -21.01 -2.18 11.39
N ALA A 62 -20.23 -1.51 12.24
CA ALA A 62 -20.58 -1.21 13.62
C ALA A 62 -21.44 0.05 13.76
N GLY A 63 -21.78 0.74 12.66
CA GLY A 63 -22.57 1.97 12.68
C GLY A 63 -21.86 3.16 13.30
N ALA A 64 -20.51 3.19 13.28
CA ALA A 64 -19.76 4.32 13.78
C ALA A 64 -20.03 5.58 12.91
N PRO A 65 -20.06 6.79 13.50
CA PRO A 65 -20.25 8.02 12.73
C PRO A 65 -19.21 8.13 11.61
N PHE A 66 -19.62 8.60 10.42
CA PHE A 66 -18.74 8.65 9.25
C PHE A 66 -17.41 9.37 9.50
N ALA A 67 -17.42 10.48 10.26
CA ALA A 67 -16.20 11.19 10.65
C ALA A 67 -15.20 10.30 11.42
N VAL A 68 -15.68 9.40 12.28
CA VAL A 68 -14.84 8.41 12.98
C VAL A 68 -14.27 7.41 11.98
N GLN A 69 -15.08 6.94 11.03
CA GLN A 69 -14.62 6.04 9.97
C GLN A 69 -13.49 6.70 9.17
N GLN A 70 -13.63 7.98 8.79
CA GLN A 70 -12.60 8.73 8.05
C GLN A 70 -11.27 8.81 8.82
N VAL A 71 -11.32 9.07 10.12
CA VAL A 71 -10.12 9.17 10.96
C VAL A 71 -9.43 7.83 11.13
N VAL A 72 -10.18 6.75 11.36
CA VAL A 72 -9.62 5.42 11.62
C VAL A 72 -9.17 4.72 10.33
N ALA A 73 -9.86 4.95 9.21
CA ALA A 73 -9.58 4.31 7.93
C ALA A 73 -8.15 4.57 7.45
N TRP A 74 -7.66 5.81 7.53
CA TRP A 74 -6.32 6.18 7.08
C TRP A 74 -5.20 5.36 7.75
N PRO A 75 -4.98 5.43 9.08
CA PRO A 75 -3.93 4.67 9.72
C PRO A 75 -4.19 3.16 9.67
N GLY A 76 -5.46 2.74 9.78
CA GLY A 76 -5.82 1.32 9.78
C GLY A 76 -5.52 0.64 8.45
N PHE A 77 -5.95 1.21 7.33
CA PHE A 77 -5.72 0.61 6.04
C PHE A 77 -4.28 0.79 5.53
N LEU A 78 -3.63 1.93 5.80
CA LEU A 78 -2.21 2.09 5.49
C LEU A 78 -1.35 1.07 6.24
N TRP A 79 -1.68 0.76 7.50
CA TRP A 79 -0.97 -0.28 8.23
C TRP A 79 -1.08 -1.65 7.57
N LEU A 80 -2.25 -2.04 7.03
CA LEU A 80 -2.38 -3.32 6.32
C LEU A 80 -1.42 -3.42 5.12
N ALA A 81 -1.29 -2.34 4.34
CA ALA A 81 -0.35 -2.29 3.23
C ALA A 81 1.11 -2.30 3.71
N VAL A 82 1.44 -1.52 4.75
CA VAL A 82 2.78 -1.49 5.35
C VAL A 82 3.17 -2.86 5.89
N LEU A 83 2.26 -3.54 6.60
CA LEU A 83 2.47 -4.88 7.13
C LEU A 83 2.81 -5.87 6.01
N LEU A 84 2.06 -5.87 4.91
CA LEU A 84 2.33 -6.71 3.75
C LEU A 84 3.75 -6.50 3.23
N TYR A 85 4.13 -5.26 2.92
CA TYR A 85 5.45 -4.98 2.35
C TYR A 85 6.59 -5.13 3.37
N LEU A 86 6.34 -4.93 4.67
CA LEU A 86 7.29 -5.24 5.72
C LEU A 86 7.58 -6.74 5.76
N VAL A 87 6.55 -7.60 5.71
CA VAL A 87 6.73 -9.05 5.69
C VAL A 87 7.55 -9.45 4.46
N LEU A 88 7.17 -8.98 3.27
CA LEU A 88 7.89 -9.29 2.03
C LEU A 88 9.36 -8.83 2.07
N ALA A 89 9.61 -7.59 2.49
CA ALA A 89 10.96 -7.04 2.56
C ALA A 89 11.82 -7.73 3.63
N LEU A 90 11.24 -8.10 4.78
CA LEU A 90 11.93 -8.85 5.82
C LEU A 90 12.25 -10.28 5.38
N VAL A 91 11.32 -10.97 4.71
CA VAL A 91 11.56 -12.31 4.15
C VAL A 91 12.70 -12.27 3.13
N ALA A 92 12.71 -11.29 2.22
CA ALA A 92 13.83 -11.06 1.32
C ALA A 92 15.13 -10.75 2.08
N GLY A 93 15.05 -9.95 3.14
CA GLY A 93 16.16 -9.65 4.04
C GLY A 93 16.76 -10.86 4.75
N GLU A 94 15.97 -11.90 5.05
CA GLU A 94 16.48 -13.15 5.64
C GLU A 94 17.40 -13.91 4.67
N ALA A 95 17.18 -13.81 3.35
CA ALA A 95 18.08 -14.38 2.35
C ALA A 95 19.42 -13.62 2.27
N VAL A 96 19.39 -12.29 2.49
CA VAL A 96 20.59 -11.42 2.46
C VAL A 96 21.41 -11.51 3.76
N ARG A 97 20.74 -11.71 4.89
CA ARG A 97 21.34 -11.75 6.24
C ARG A 97 22.58 -12.65 6.38
N PRO A 98 22.62 -13.91 5.89
CA PRO A 98 23.82 -14.75 6.00
C PRO A 98 24.99 -14.23 5.16
N VAL A 99 24.72 -13.65 3.98
CA VAL A 99 25.75 -13.07 3.10
C VAL A 99 26.40 -11.87 3.78
N LEU A 100 25.59 -10.95 4.32
CA LEU A 100 26.08 -9.77 5.02
C LEU A 100 26.91 -10.15 6.26
N ARG A 101 26.48 -11.18 7.01
CA ARG A 101 27.26 -11.70 8.15
C ARG A 101 28.61 -12.26 7.72
N ARG A 102 28.65 -13.07 6.65
CA ARG A 102 29.91 -13.62 6.10
C ARG A 102 30.84 -12.52 5.62
N TYR A 103 30.31 -11.51 4.94
CA TYR A 103 31.07 -10.36 4.48
C TYR A 103 31.71 -9.57 5.63
N LEU A 104 30.93 -9.26 6.67
CA LEU A 104 31.42 -8.56 7.86
C LEU A 104 32.43 -9.41 8.66
N ALA A 105 32.28 -10.73 8.68
CA ALA A 105 33.24 -11.63 9.31
C ALA A 105 34.60 -11.62 8.59
N ARG A 106 34.60 -11.57 7.25
CA ARG A 106 35.83 -11.51 6.42
C ARG A 106 36.58 -10.18 6.54
N ARG A 107 35.89 -9.10 6.87
CA ARG A 107 36.47 -7.76 7.07
C ARG A 107 36.91 -7.47 8.51
N ALA A 108 36.66 -8.38 9.44
CA ALA A 108 37.20 -8.23 10.78
C ALA A 108 38.73 -8.34 10.71
N PRO A 109 39.51 -7.37 11.22
CA PRO A 109 40.95 -7.54 11.32
C PRO A 109 41.24 -8.81 12.13
N ALA A 110 42.22 -9.59 11.69
CA ALA A 110 42.75 -10.73 12.41
C ALA A 110 43.47 -10.26 13.69
N CYS A 111 42.72 -9.77 14.67
CA CYS A 111 43.21 -9.63 16.04
C CYS A 111 43.10 -11.00 16.69
N GLY A 112 44.07 -11.85 16.41
CA GLY A 112 44.12 -13.19 16.97
C GLY A 112 45.20 -14.05 16.35
N ASP A 113 46.44 -13.56 16.31
CA ASP A 113 47.66 -14.38 16.13
C ASP A 113 48.94 -13.69 16.68
N ALA A 114 48.79 -12.82 17.70
CA ALA A 114 49.94 -12.17 18.38
C ALA A 114 50.04 -12.53 19.87
N ALA A 115 49.24 -13.48 20.37
CA ALA A 115 49.25 -13.89 21.77
C ALA A 115 49.82 -15.30 22.03
N SER A 116 50.20 -16.05 20.99
CA SER A 116 50.84 -17.37 21.12
C SER A 116 52.33 -17.39 20.77
N ALA A 117 52.90 -16.28 20.30
CA ALA A 117 54.32 -16.17 19.94
C ALA A 117 55.21 -15.52 21.04
N GLY A 118 54.65 -15.18 22.20
CA GLY A 118 55.35 -14.46 23.27
C GLY A 118 55.95 -15.33 24.39
N ALA A 119 55.79 -16.66 24.35
CA ALA A 119 56.17 -17.54 25.47
C ALA A 119 57.41 -18.43 25.21
N ALA A 120 58.14 -18.21 24.12
CA ALA A 120 59.30 -19.04 23.76
C ALA A 120 60.49 -18.21 23.25
N ALA A 121 60.92 -17.20 24.00
CA ALA A 121 62.24 -16.58 23.80
C ALA A 121 62.67 -15.75 25.02
N SER A 122 62.93 -16.40 26.16
CA SER A 122 63.77 -15.82 27.21
C SER A 122 64.79 -16.86 27.68
N GLY A 123 66.01 -16.76 27.14
CA GLY A 123 67.10 -17.66 27.49
C GLY A 123 68.41 -17.29 26.81
N ALA A 124 69.23 -16.52 27.53
CA ALA A 124 70.69 -16.43 27.44
C ALA A 124 71.35 -15.68 26.26
N GLY A 125 71.63 -14.39 26.51
CA GLY A 125 73.00 -13.85 26.64
C GLY A 125 73.95 -13.78 25.44
N ARG A 126 74.35 -12.56 25.04
CA ARG A 126 75.68 -11.97 25.32
C ARG A 126 75.87 -10.62 24.59
N LEU A 127 76.74 -9.81 25.18
CA LEU A 127 77.16 -8.46 24.80
C LEU A 127 77.78 -8.35 23.39
N ALA A 128 77.47 -7.24 22.69
CA ALA A 128 78.43 -6.40 21.97
C ALA A 128 77.76 -5.11 21.45
N THR A 129 78.29 -3.96 21.85
CA THR A 129 78.30 -2.68 21.09
C THR A 129 79.72 -2.52 20.51
N PRO A 130 80.05 -1.61 19.54
CA PRO A 130 79.45 -0.28 19.33
C PRO A 130 79.41 0.21 17.85
N ALA A 131 79.16 1.52 17.71
CA ALA A 131 79.40 2.44 16.57
C ALA A 131 78.22 2.61 15.59
N ALA A 132 77.51 3.74 15.55
CA ALA A 132 77.85 5.16 15.31
C ALA A 132 77.44 5.58 13.88
N VAL A 133 76.81 6.75 13.78
CA VAL A 133 76.91 7.81 12.75
C VAL A 133 75.56 8.54 12.58
N SER A 134 75.54 9.80 13.02
CA SER A 134 74.58 10.89 12.72
C SER A 134 74.73 11.38 11.24
N PRO A 135 74.09 12.46 10.75
CA PRO A 135 73.00 13.30 11.27
C PRO A 135 71.86 13.61 10.25
N ALA A 136 70.88 14.36 10.77
CA ALA A 136 69.93 15.35 10.23
C ALA A 136 70.29 16.06 8.87
N PRO A 137 69.50 17.05 8.32
CA PRO A 137 68.39 17.79 8.93
C PRO A 137 67.25 18.31 8.01
N ALA A 138 66.36 19.07 8.67
CA ALA A 138 65.76 20.34 8.25
C ALA A 138 64.63 20.39 7.22
N GLY A 139 63.55 21.05 7.66
CA GLY A 139 62.47 21.61 6.86
C GLY A 139 61.53 22.41 7.76
N VAL A 140 62.02 23.55 8.26
CA VAL A 140 61.23 24.63 8.89
C VAL A 140 60.80 25.61 7.79
N LEU A 141 59.60 26.18 7.90
CA LEU A 141 59.19 27.58 7.64
C LEU A 141 57.66 27.62 7.93
N ALA A 142 57.16 28.25 9.00
CA ALA A 142 56.98 29.69 9.23
C ALA A 142 55.95 30.26 8.24
N GLU A 143 54.78 30.76 8.64
CA GLU A 143 54.41 32.09 9.17
C GLU A 143 52.88 32.19 8.99
N ALA A 144 52.06 33.08 9.57
CA ALA A 144 52.16 34.16 10.54
C ALA A 144 50.71 34.53 10.95
N GLU A 145 50.58 35.12 12.15
CA GLU A 145 49.71 36.25 12.55
C GLU A 145 48.23 36.35 12.09
N ALA A 146 47.31 36.99 12.80
CA ALA A 146 47.09 37.50 14.15
C ALA A 146 45.85 38.43 13.97
N THR A 147 44.88 38.43 14.88
CA THR A 147 44.23 39.67 15.39
C THR A 147 43.12 39.37 16.40
N VAL A 148 43.33 39.89 17.61
CA VAL A 148 42.39 40.28 18.67
C VAL A 148 42.23 41.83 18.50
N PRO A 149 41.44 42.64 19.24
CA PRO A 149 40.73 42.39 20.49
C PRO A 149 39.36 43.09 20.69
N ALA A 150 38.68 42.80 21.82
CA ALA A 150 38.08 43.80 22.73
C ALA A 150 37.33 43.14 23.91
N GLY A 151 37.67 43.53 25.14
CA GLY A 151 36.77 43.59 26.30
C GLY A 151 36.66 45.06 26.75
N PRO A 152 36.28 45.42 28.00
CA PRO A 152 35.81 44.57 29.12
C PRO A 152 34.69 45.20 30.02
N ALA A 153 34.34 44.44 31.09
CA ALA A 153 34.12 44.87 32.50
C ALA A 153 32.79 45.46 33.05
N GLY A 154 32.49 45.03 34.30
CA GLY A 154 31.64 45.68 35.32
C GLY A 154 30.52 44.77 35.88
N SER A 155 30.75 43.93 36.91
CA SER A 155 30.61 44.17 38.39
C SER A 155 29.16 44.48 38.83
N SER A 156 28.60 44.05 39.97
CA SER A 156 29.12 43.71 41.30
C SER A 156 27.96 43.33 42.26
N GLY A 157 28.30 42.59 43.33
CA GLY A 157 27.69 42.57 44.68
C GLY A 157 26.31 41.92 44.86
N ASP A 158 25.94 41.34 46.00
CA ASP A 158 26.54 41.02 47.30
C ASP A 158 25.58 40.00 47.94
N GLY A 159 26.04 39.01 48.72
CA GLY A 159 26.16 39.09 50.19
C GLY A 159 25.25 38.00 50.79
N ALA A 160 25.74 37.01 51.53
CA ALA A 160 26.11 37.00 52.96
C ALA A 160 25.36 35.79 53.60
N VAL A 161 26.05 34.71 53.99
CA VAL A 161 26.57 34.41 55.35
C VAL A 161 25.49 33.91 56.33
N ALA A 162 25.60 32.66 56.79
CA ALA A 162 25.53 32.30 58.21
C ALA A 162 25.95 30.83 58.47
N THR A 163 26.85 30.68 59.43
CA THR A 163 27.58 29.48 59.89
C THR A 163 27.05 28.93 61.23
N LYS A 164 27.13 27.60 61.47
CA LYS A 164 27.53 26.91 62.74
C LYS A 164 27.37 25.38 62.56
N ALA A 165 28.40 24.51 62.58
CA ALA A 165 29.21 23.98 63.71
C ALA A 165 28.34 23.42 64.86
N LEU A 166 28.39 22.14 65.31
CA LEU A 166 29.50 21.28 65.77
C LEU A 166 29.06 19.78 65.84
N VAL A 167 30.02 18.89 66.09
CA VAL A 167 30.11 17.39 66.00
C VAL A 167 30.56 16.84 67.41
N PRO A 168 30.68 15.53 67.78
CA PRO A 168 29.89 14.25 67.75
C PRO A 168 29.89 13.58 69.19
N PRO A 169 30.07 12.24 69.50
CA PRO A 169 30.08 10.95 68.75
C PRO A 169 29.38 9.73 69.40
N ASP A 170 29.30 8.63 68.62
CA ASP A 170 29.68 7.21 68.93
C ASP A 170 29.00 6.30 67.87
N THR A 171 29.40 5.08 67.48
CA THR A 171 30.60 4.21 67.45
C THR A 171 30.20 3.06 66.49
N GLY A 172 31.13 2.35 65.82
CA GLY A 172 30.79 1.06 65.19
C GLY A 172 31.49 0.66 63.88
N ASP A 173 32.75 0.27 64.00
CA ASP A 173 33.51 -0.76 63.26
C ASP A 173 33.24 -1.15 61.79
N ALA A 174 34.29 -0.92 60.99
CA ALA A 174 35.06 -1.88 60.19
C ALA A 174 34.36 -2.91 59.27
N ALA A 175 34.58 -2.75 57.96
CA ALA A 175 35.23 -3.75 57.11
C ALA A 175 35.64 -3.15 55.75
N SER A 176 36.95 -3.09 55.50
CA SER A 176 37.50 -2.87 54.16
C SER A 176 37.64 -4.22 53.45
N GLU A 177 37.21 -4.34 52.21
CA GLU A 177 37.85 -5.25 51.25
C GLU A 177 37.49 -4.88 49.79
N GLY A 178 38.52 -4.45 49.05
CA GLY A 178 38.71 -4.87 47.67
C GLY A 178 37.86 -4.24 46.56
N THR A 179 37.92 -2.93 46.39
CA THR A 179 37.53 -2.28 45.12
C THR A 179 38.50 -2.70 44.01
N ARG A 180 38.14 -3.70 43.19
CA ARG A 180 38.63 -3.79 41.81
C ARG A 180 37.77 -2.87 40.96
N THR A 181 38.27 -1.66 40.76
CA THR A 181 37.84 -0.77 39.69
C THR A 181 38.19 -1.43 38.35
N ASP A 182 37.24 -2.18 37.79
CA ASP A 182 37.24 -2.43 36.36
C ASP A 182 37.08 -1.07 35.65
N ALA A 183 38.18 -0.60 35.06
CA ALA A 183 38.20 0.60 34.24
C ALA A 183 37.15 0.47 33.11
N PRO A 184 36.44 1.54 32.74
CA PRO A 184 35.50 1.51 31.63
C PRO A 184 36.28 1.57 30.31
N THR A 185 36.88 0.45 29.91
CA THR A 185 37.47 0.33 28.58
C THR A 185 36.41 -0.11 27.56
N SER A 186 36.33 0.67 26.49
CA SER A 186 35.59 0.50 25.24
C SER A 186 34.18 1.09 25.18
N GLY A 187 34.08 2.25 24.50
CA GLY A 187 32.82 2.73 23.93
C GLY A 187 32.17 1.61 23.14
N GLY A 188 30.93 1.28 23.51
CA GLY A 188 30.26 0.04 23.13
C GLY A 188 30.13 -0.15 21.62
N ALA A 189 31.03 -0.95 21.05
CA ALA A 189 30.86 -1.45 19.69
C ALA A 189 29.60 -2.34 19.65
N LEU A 190 28.60 -1.95 18.86
CA LEU A 190 27.38 -2.75 18.66
C LEU A 190 27.76 -4.18 18.25
N SER A 191 27.16 -5.19 18.89
CA SER A 191 27.39 -6.57 18.44
C SER A 191 27.06 -6.69 16.95
N ARG A 192 27.89 -7.41 16.19
CA ARG A 192 27.68 -7.59 14.73
C ARG A 192 26.28 -8.09 14.42
N ARG A 193 25.72 -8.93 15.31
CA ARG A 193 24.34 -9.43 15.22
C ARG A 193 23.33 -8.29 15.30
N LEU A 194 23.47 -7.38 16.27
CA LEU A 194 22.59 -6.23 16.46
C LEU A 194 22.73 -5.23 15.31
N PHE A 195 23.96 -4.96 14.85
CA PHE A 195 24.20 -4.12 13.68
C PHE A 195 23.49 -4.67 12.44
N VAL A 196 23.70 -5.95 12.10
CA VAL A 196 23.02 -6.59 10.96
C VAL A 196 21.51 -6.57 11.12
N ALA A 197 20.97 -6.81 12.32
CA ALA A 197 19.53 -6.75 12.55
C ALA A 197 18.97 -5.34 12.31
N ARG A 198 19.65 -4.29 12.78
CA ARG A 198 19.25 -2.89 12.56
C ARG A 198 19.34 -2.48 11.10
N VAL A 199 20.40 -2.87 10.39
CA VAL A 199 20.57 -2.56 8.97
C VAL A 199 19.48 -3.25 8.13
N VAL A 200 19.25 -4.55 8.33
CA VAL A 200 18.20 -5.28 7.59
C VAL A 200 16.81 -4.76 7.94
N GLY A 201 16.52 -4.55 9.23
CA GLY A 201 15.24 -4.02 9.68
C GLY A 201 14.97 -2.61 9.19
N GLY A 202 15.97 -1.73 9.25
CA GLY A 202 15.89 -0.36 8.72
C GLY A 202 15.66 -0.35 7.21
N ALA A 203 16.43 -1.13 6.44
CA ALA A 203 16.26 -1.25 5.00
C ALA A 203 14.86 -1.79 4.63
N ALA A 204 14.37 -2.82 5.34
CA ALA A 204 13.04 -3.37 5.12
C ALA A 204 11.94 -2.34 5.42
N ALA A 205 12.06 -1.56 6.50
CA ALA A 205 11.14 -0.47 6.81
C ALA A 205 11.16 0.62 5.74
N THR A 206 12.34 1.05 5.29
CA THR A 206 12.47 2.03 4.21
C THR A 206 11.83 1.55 2.91
N VAL A 207 12.08 0.30 2.50
CA VAL A 207 11.47 -0.28 1.29
C VAL A 207 9.96 -0.36 1.44
N ALA A 208 9.44 -0.85 2.57
CA ALA A 208 8.00 -0.98 2.77
C ALA A 208 7.29 0.37 2.76
N LEU A 209 7.79 1.35 3.54
CA LEU A 209 7.21 2.69 3.59
C LEU A 209 7.34 3.42 2.25
N GLY A 210 8.47 3.25 1.55
CA GLY A 210 8.66 3.81 0.20
C GLY A 210 7.68 3.23 -0.82
N THR A 211 7.48 1.92 -0.81
CA THR A 211 6.51 1.23 -1.69
C THR A 211 5.07 1.66 -1.40
N VAL A 212 4.68 1.71 -0.12
CA VAL A 212 3.34 2.17 0.28
C VAL A 212 3.14 3.63 -0.07
N GLY A 213 4.11 4.50 0.24
CA GLY A 213 4.04 5.93 -0.09
C GLY A 213 3.92 6.18 -1.59
N TYR A 214 4.69 5.46 -2.41
CA TYR A 214 4.58 5.50 -3.87
C TYR A 214 3.19 5.05 -4.35
N GLY A 215 2.68 3.93 -3.81
CA GLY A 215 1.37 3.41 -4.17
C GLY A 215 0.22 4.32 -3.75
N THR A 216 0.29 4.92 -2.56
CA THR A 216 -0.69 5.91 -2.09
C THR A 216 -0.66 7.18 -2.92
N TYR A 217 0.53 7.70 -3.22
CA TYR A 217 0.66 8.86 -4.09
C TYR A 217 -0.01 8.61 -5.46
N GLY A 218 0.17 7.41 -6.03
CA GLY A 218 -0.49 7.01 -7.27
C GLY A 218 -2.01 7.08 -7.20
N VAL A 219 -2.62 6.53 -6.14
CA VAL A 219 -4.08 6.57 -5.92
C VAL A 219 -4.58 8.01 -5.75
N LEU A 220 -3.93 8.80 -4.90
CA LEU A 220 -4.39 10.15 -4.57
C LEU A 220 -4.28 11.11 -5.76
N ARG A 221 -3.29 10.93 -6.64
CA ARG A 221 -3.16 11.71 -7.88
C ARG A 221 -4.27 11.42 -8.90
N GLY A 222 -4.95 10.28 -8.78
CA GLY A 222 -6.06 9.88 -9.63
C GLY A 222 -5.66 8.91 -10.76
N PRO A 223 -6.66 8.33 -11.44
CA PRO A 223 -6.46 7.32 -12.46
C PRO A 223 -5.80 7.86 -13.73
N ARG A 224 -5.10 6.98 -14.44
CA ARG A 224 -4.54 7.29 -15.76
C ARG A 224 -5.57 6.99 -16.86
N VAL A 225 -5.70 7.89 -17.84
CA VAL A 225 -6.51 7.59 -19.03
C VAL A 225 -5.74 6.65 -19.96
N LYS A 226 -6.34 5.50 -20.28
CA LYS A 226 -5.84 4.53 -21.27
C LYS A 226 -6.74 4.54 -22.50
N ARG A 227 -6.19 4.09 -23.63
CA ARG A 227 -6.93 3.88 -24.87
C ARG A 227 -6.71 2.46 -25.35
N VAL A 228 -7.78 1.79 -25.77
CA VAL A 228 -7.73 0.45 -26.37
C VAL A 228 -8.69 0.43 -27.54
N THR A 229 -8.26 -0.12 -28.67
CA THR A 229 -9.11 -0.30 -29.84
C THR A 229 -9.61 -1.75 -29.87
N VAL A 230 -10.93 -1.93 -29.93
CA VAL A 230 -11.56 -3.25 -29.91
C VAL A 230 -12.30 -3.48 -31.23
N PRO A 231 -11.81 -4.39 -32.09
CA PRO A 231 -12.47 -4.68 -33.36
C PRO A 231 -13.67 -5.62 -33.14
N LEU A 232 -14.84 -5.20 -33.60
CA LEU A 232 -16.09 -5.96 -33.50
C LEU A 232 -16.62 -6.29 -34.89
N ALA A 233 -16.95 -7.56 -35.13
CA ALA A 233 -17.35 -8.06 -36.45
C ALA A 233 -18.70 -7.48 -36.90
N LYS A 234 -19.64 -7.38 -35.96
CA LYS A 234 -21.01 -6.92 -36.20
C LYS A 234 -21.20 -5.40 -36.03
N LEU A 235 -20.13 -4.66 -35.75
CA LEU A 235 -20.23 -3.22 -35.55
C LEU A 235 -20.42 -2.52 -36.90
N PRO A 236 -21.46 -1.69 -37.07
CA PRO A 236 -21.71 -1.00 -38.32
C PRO A 236 -20.60 0.02 -38.62
N ARG A 237 -20.39 0.29 -39.92
CA ARG A 237 -19.39 1.27 -40.39
C ARG A 237 -19.55 2.65 -39.74
N ALA A 238 -20.79 3.08 -39.49
CA ALA A 238 -21.10 4.37 -38.87
C ALA A 238 -20.63 4.50 -37.41
N ALA A 239 -20.37 3.38 -36.72
CA ALA A 239 -19.83 3.35 -35.35
C ALA A 239 -18.32 3.06 -35.31
N HIS A 240 -17.63 3.06 -36.45
CA HIS A 240 -16.17 2.98 -36.45
C HIS A 240 -15.58 4.21 -35.76
N GLY A 241 -14.70 4.00 -34.77
CA GLY A 241 -14.11 5.07 -33.95
C GLY A 241 -15.01 5.54 -32.81
N TYR A 242 -16.11 4.83 -32.50
CA TYR A 242 -16.98 5.14 -31.37
C TYR A 242 -16.24 4.92 -30.04
N ARG A 243 -16.24 5.92 -29.16
CA ARG A 243 -15.46 5.93 -27.92
C ARG A 243 -16.33 5.78 -26.68
N ILE A 244 -16.15 4.69 -25.96
CA ILE A 244 -16.76 4.43 -24.66
C ILE A 244 -15.73 4.73 -23.57
N ALA A 245 -15.99 5.71 -22.70
CA ALA A 245 -15.21 5.89 -21.48
C ALA A 245 -15.70 4.90 -20.41
N VAL A 246 -14.89 3.88 -20.15
CA VAL A 246 -15.11 2.85 -19.13
C VAL A 246 -14.42 3.28 -17.84
N VAL A 247 -15.22 3.39 -16.78
CA VAL A 247 -14.75 3.63 -15.41
C VAL A 247 -15.42 2.61 -14.49
N SER A 248 -14.67 2.05 -13.56
CA SER A 248 -15.13 1.04 -12.61
C SER A 248 -14.41 1.22 -11.28
N ASP A 249 -14.88 0.57 -10.21
CA ASP A 249 -14.17 0.47 -8.94
C ASP A 249 -13.70 1.84 -8.42
N ILE A 250 -14.62 2.81 -8.41
CA ILE A 250 -14.36 4.17 -7.93
C ILE A 250 -14.18 4.15 -6.41
N HIS A 251 -14.92 3.27 -5.71
CA HIS A 251 -14.86 3.10 -4.26
C HIS A 251 -14.87 4.40 -3.48
N LEU A 252 -15.93 5.20 -3.66
CA LEU A 252 -16.17 6.33 -2.79
C LEU A 252 -16.37 5.82 -1.37
N GLY A 253 -15.67 6.41 -0.41
CA GLY A 253 -15.67 5.91 0.95
C GLY A 253 -15.00 6.88 1.91
N PRO A 254 -14.63 6.42 3.12
CA PRO A 254 -14.03 7.29 4.14
C PRO A 254 -12.71 7.97 3.70
N ILE A 255 -11.99 7.39 2.72
CA ILE A 255 -10.73 7.92 2.21
C ILE A 255 -10.89 8.65 0.88
N LEU A 256 -11.54 8.02 -0.11
CA LEU A 256 -11.74 8.59 -1.44
C LEU A 256 -13.11 9.26 -1.50
N GLY A 257 -13.14 10.59 -1.47
CA GLY A 257 -14.38 11.38 -1.49
C GLY A 257 -14.54 12.24 -2.75
N ARG A 258 -15.33 13.31 -2.63
CA ARG A 258 -15.73 14.21 -3.74
C ARG A 258 -14.59 14.64 -4.68
N ALA A 259 -13.42 14.98 -4.13
CA ALA A 259 -12.29 15.43 -4.94
C ALA A 259 -11.76 14.32 -5.88
N HIS A 260 -11.87 13.05 -5.47
CA HIS A 260 -11.53 11.91 -6.33
C HIS A 260 -12.52 11.78 -7.49
N THR A 261 -13.83 11.85 -7.20
CA THR A 261 -14.89 11.86 -8.21
C THR A 261 -14.72 13.00 -9.21
N GLN A 262 -14.40 14.21 -8.72
CA GLN A 262 -14.16 15.35 -9.60
C GLN A 262 -13.01 15.09 -10.58
N ARG A 263 -11.87 14.55 -10.10
CA ARG A 263 -10.74 14.21 -10.98
C ARG A 263 -11.11 13.16 -12.03
N ILE A 264 -11.95 12.19 -11.67
CA ILE A 264 -12.44 11.17 -12.61
C ILE A 264 -13.30 11.83 -13.69
N VAL A 265 -14.28 12.64 -13.28
CA VAL A 265 -15.20 13.33 -14.20
C VAL A 265 -14.44 14.27 -15.13
N ASP A 266 -13.49 15.04 -14.60
CA ASP A 266 -12.63 15.92 -15.41
C ASP A 266 -11.82 15.12 -16.44
N SER A 267 -11.27 13.97 -16.04
CA SER A 267 -10.50 13.09 -16.92
C SER A 267 -11.36 12.46 -18.02
N ILE A 268 -12.58 12.03 -17.69
CA ILE A 268 -13.54 11.49 -18.65
C ILE A 268 -13.97 12.57 -19.63
N ASN A 269 -14.37 13.74 -19.15
CA ASN A 269 -14.82 14.84 -19.99
C ASN A 269 -13.71 15.33 -20.93
N ALA A 270 -12.46 15.38 -20.45
CA ALA A 270 -11.30 15.74 -21.28
C ALA A 270 -11.01 14.71 -22.39
N ALA A 271 -11.44 13.46 -22.22
CA ALA A 271 -11.33 12.44 -23.26
C ALA A 271 -12.42 12.56 -24.35
N GLN A 272 -13.45 13.40 -24.11
CA GLN A 272 -14.58 13.66 -25.00
C GLN A 272 -15.23 12.37 -25.55
N PRO A 273 -15.66 11.43 -24.69
CA PRO A 273 -16.22 10.16 -25.16
C PRO A 273 -17.60 10.36 -25.80
N ASP A 274 -17.99 9.38 -26.60
CA ASP A 274 -19.33 9.29 -27.15
C ASP A 274 -20.33 8.77 -26.11
N LEU A 275 -19.89 7.88 -25.21
CA LEU A 275 -20.67 7.29 -24.13
C LEU A 275 -19.81 7.08 -22.88
N VAL A 276 -20.40 7.21 -21.69
CA VAL A 276 -19.74 6.85 -20.42
C VAL A 276 -20.36 5.58 -19.85
N ALA A 277 -19.53 4.61 -19.48
CA ALA A 277 -19.94 3.37 -18.83
C ALA A 277 -19.29 3.31 -17.44
N VAL A 278 -20.12 3.43 -16.39
CA VAL A 278 -19.74 3.22 -14.99
C VAL A 278 -20.06 1.77 -14.63
N VAL A 279 -19.03 0.94 -14.51
CA VAL A 279 -19.16 -0.52 -14.45
C VAL A 279 -18.93 -1.03 -13.03
N GLY A 280 -19.89 -0.74 -12.14
CA GLY A 280 -19.97 -1.21 -10.75
C GLY A 280 -18.89 -0.69 -9.80
N ASP A 281 -19.12 -0.98 -8.52
CA ASP A 281 -18.28 -0.61 -7.38
C ASP A 281 -17.99 0.90 -7.32
N LEU A 282 -19.07 1.68 -7.34
CA LEU A 282 -19.01 3.12 -7.18
C LEU A 282 -18.64 3.52 -5.74
N VAL A 283 -19.12 2.78 -4.74
CA VAL A 283 -19.18 3.22 -3.32
C VAL A 283 -18.89 2.10 -2.31
N ASP A 284 -18.44 2.48 -1.11
CA ASP A 284 -18.19 1.61 0.05
C ASP A 284 -19.01 2.05 1.28
N GLY A 285 -20.21 2.62 1.08
CA GLY A 285 -21.04 3.15 2.16
C GLY A 285 -22.38 3.68 1.69
N SER A 286 -23.19 4.19 2.62
CA SER A 286 -24.57 4.62 2.34
C SER A 286 -24.65 5.91 1.51
N VAL A 287 -25.78 6.11 0.81
CA VAL A 287 -26.09 7.39 0.12
C VAL A 287 -26.06 8.56 1.10
N ALA A 288 -26.51 8.36 2.35
CA ALA A 288 -26.52 9.41 3.37
C ALA A 288 -25.12 9.97 3.67
N ASP A 289 -24.10 9.10 3.69
CA ASP A 289 -22.72 9.49 3.98
C ASP A 289 -21.95 9.95 2.72
N LEU A 290 -22.23 9.32 1.57
CA LEU A 290 -21.40 9.43 0.37
C LEU A 290 -22.09 10.09 -0.82
N GLY A 291 -23.39 10.37 -0.76
CA GLY A 291 -24.13 11.07 -1.81
C GLY A 291 -23.44 12.37 -2.26
N PRO A 292 -23.00 13.25 -1.34
CA PRO A 292 -22.24 14.45 -1.68
C PRO A 292 -20.87 14.21 -2.34
N ALA A 293 -20.28 13.03 -2.13
CA ALA A 293 -19.05 12.64 -2.81
C ALA A 293 -19.31 12.18 -4.26
N ALA A 294 -20.50 11.65 -4.54
CA ALA A 294 -20.92 11.21 -5.87
C ALA A 294 -21.42 12.36 -6.76
N GLU A 295 -21.88 13.47 -6.18
CA GLU A 295 -22.42 14.65 -6.91
C GLU A 295 -21.66 15.07 -8.19
N PRO A 296 -20.31 15.09 -8.24
CA PRO A 296 -19.61 15.46 -9.47
C PRO A 296 -19.97 14.61 -10.70
N LEU A 297 -20.49 13.40 -10.53
CA LEU A 297 -20.95 12.55 -11.63
C LEU A 297 -22.04 13.21 -12.49
N ALA A 298 -22.83 14.12 -11.91
CA ALA A 298 -23.83 14.89 -12.66
C ALA A 298 -23.22 15.82 -13.72
N ALA A 299 -21.91 16.05 -13.68
CA ALA A 299 -21.18 16.83 -14.67
C ALA A 299 -20.52 15.97 -15.77
N LEU A 300 -20.78 14.65 -15.82
CA LEU A 300 -20.33 13.81 -16.92
C LEU A 300 -20.94 14.28 -18.24
N ARG A 301 -20.11 14.34 -19.28
CA ARG A 301 -20.49 14.78 -20.63
C ARG A 301 -20.13 13.73 -21.65
N SER A 302 -21.12 13.36 -22.44
CA SER A 302 -21.01 12.46 -23.58
C SER A 302 -22.15 12.74 -24.55
N ARG A 303 -22.03 12.25 -25.79
CA ARG A 303 -23.08 12.42 -26.79
C ARG A 303 -24.30 11.55 -26.49
N ASP A 304 -24.06 10.30 -26.12
CA ASP A 304 -25.09 9.25 -26.02
C ASP A 304 -25.40 8.91 -24.55
N GLY A 305 -24.95 9.73 -23.60
CA GLY A 305 -25.27 9.63 -22.17
C GLY A 305 -24.28 8.80 -21.35
N ALA A 306 -24.63 8.63 -20.07
CA ALA A 306 -23.85 7.89 -19.09
C ALA A 306 -24.69 6.74 -18.52
N PHE A 307 -24.10 5.55 -18.44
CA PHE A 307 -24.78 4.32 -18.04
C PHE A 307 -24.09 3.72 -16.82
N PHE A 308 -24.87 3.01 -16.00
CA PHE A 308 -24.41 2.41 -14.76
C PHE A 308 -24.90 0.96 -14.64
N VAL A 309 -24.05 0.07 -14.15
CA VAL A 309 -24.43 -1.25 -13.63
C VAL A 309 -23.91 -1.39 -12.21
N THR A 310 -24.61 -2.19 -11.40
CA THR A 310 -24.17 -2.48 -10.03
C THR A 310 -22.93 -3.38 -10.05
N GLY A 311 -22.06 -3.18 -9.06
CA GLY A 311 -21.06 -4.13 -8.61
C GLY A 311 -21.47 -4.73 -7.27
N ASN A 312 -20.61 -5.56 -6.70
CA ASN A 312 -20.92 -6.23 -5.44
C ASN A 312 -20.99 -5.23 -4.26
N HIS A 313 -20.28 -4.10 -4.36
CA HIS A 313 -20.27 -3.10 -3.28
C HIS A 313 -21.55 -2.29 -3.17
N GLU A 314 -22.32 -2.15 -4.25
CA GLU A 314 -23.66 -1.54 -4.16
C GLU A 314 -24.58 -2.37 -3.27
N TYR A 315 -24.58 -3.70 -3.41
CA TYR A 315 -25.39 -4.59 -2.57
C TYR A 315 -24.95 -4.56 -1.09
N PHE A 316 -23.66 -4.38 -0.82
CA PHE A 316 -23.18 -4.17 0.56
C PHE A 316 -23.56 -2.82 1.15
N SER A 317 -23.98 -1.87 0.31
CA SER A 317 -24.18 -0.46 0.65
C SER A 317 -25.62 0.02 0.49
N GLY A 318 -26.55 -0.88 0.14
CA GLY A 318 -27.95 -0.58 -0.17
C GLY A 318 -28.13 -0.25 -1.65
N ALA A 319 -28.18 -1.29 -2.50
CA ALA A 319 -28.13 -1.16 -3.96
C ALA A 319 -29.26 -0.28 -4.52
N ASP A 320 -30.51 -0.50 -4.11
CA ASP A 320 -31.66 0.25 -4.63
C ASP A 320 -31.54 1.76 -4.36
N ALA A 321 -31.12 2.16 -3.16
CA ALA A 321 -30.92 3.56 -2.82
C ALA A 321 -29.82 4.21 -3.69
N TRP A 322 -28.73 3.47 -3.96
CA TRP A 322 -27.67 3.95 -4.84
C TRP A 322 -28.11 4.03 -6.31
N VAL A 323 -28.86 3.04 -6.79
CA VAL A 323 -29.45 3.04 -8.14
C VAL A 323 -30.34 4.26 -8.34
N ASP A 324 -31.15 4.61 -7.35
CA ASP A 324 -32.00 5.81 -7.41
C ASP A 324 -31.15 7.09 -7.39
N HIS A 325 -30.16 7.18 -6.50
CA HIS A 325 -29.28 8.34 -6.40
C HIS A 325 -28.47 8.59 -7.69
N VAL A 326 -27.90 7.55 -8.31
CA VAL A 326 -27.16 7.73 -9.58
C VAL A 326 -28.10 8.12 -10.73
N ARG A 327 -29.38 7.72 -10.68
CA ARG A 327 -30.40 8.17 -11.63
C ARG A 327 -30.68 9.66 -11.48
N GLU A 328 -30.77 10.16 -10.24
CA GLU A 328 -30.91 11.59 -9.95
C GLU A 328 -29.70 12.41 -10.42
N LEU A 329 -28.51 11.81 -10.39
CA LEU A 329 -27.29 12.38 -10.96
C LEU A 329 -27.22 12.31 -12.50
N GLY A 330 -28.25 11.79 -13.17
CA GLY A 330 -28.35 11.77 -14.64
C GLY A 330 -27.69 10.58 -15.33
N LEU A 331 -27.25 9.56 -14.59
CA LEU A 331 -26.83 8.29 -15.18
C LEU A 331 -28.06 7.40 -15.39
N ARG A 332 -28.02 6.51 -16.39
CA ARG A 332 -29.05 5.50 -16.59
C ARG A 332 -28.58 4.15 -16.05
N PRO A 333 -29.14 3.66 -14.93
CA PRO A 333 -28.91 2.29 -14.48
C PRO A 333 -29.47 1.29 -15.52
N LEU A 334 -28.69 0.27 -15.86
CA LEU A 334 -29.09 -0.84 -16.72
C LEU A 334 -29.26 -2.11 -15.87
N ARG A 335 -30.48 -2.33 -15.38
CA ARG A 335 -30.78 -3.45 -14.48
C ARG A 335 -31.35 -4.64 -15.23
N ASN A 336 -30.46 -5.51 -15.71
CA ASN A 336 -30.81 -6.59 -16.64
C ASN A 336 -31.62 -6.04 -17.83
N GLU A 337 -31.09 -4.98 -18.44
CA GLU A 337 -31.75 -4.14 -19.44
C GLU A 337 -30.81 -3.87 -20.62
N ARG A 338 -31.41 -3.69 -21.80
CA ARG A 338 -30.72 -3.28 -23.02
C ARG A 338 -31.29 -1.98 -23.57
N VAL A 339 -30.40 -1.22 -24.19
CA VAL A 339 -30.72 -0.02 -24.96
C VAL A 339 -30.05 -0.10 -26.32
N GLU A 340 -30.73 0.44 -27.33
CA GLU A 340 -30.10 0.66 -28.63
C GLU A 340 -29.35 1.99 -28.62
N ILE A 341 -28.09 1.96 -29.02
CA ILE A 341 -27.26 3.16 -29.15
C ILE A 341 -27.42 3.69 -30.57
N ALA A 342 -27.47 5.02 -30.72
CA ALA A 342 -27.64 5.70 -32.02
C ALA A 342 -26.58 5.30 -33.07
N GLY A 343 -25.43 4.79 -32.63
CA GLY A 343 -24.40 4.19 -33.48
C GLY A 343 -24.80 2.88 -34.17
N GLY A 344 -25.98 2.31 -33.90
CA GLY A 344 -26.47 1.08 -34.53
C GLY A 344 -25.95 -0.21 -33.89
N PHE A 345 -25.68 -0.19 -32.59
CA PHE A 345 -25.31 -1.36 -31.79
C PHE A 345 -26.08 -1.33 -30.46
N ASP A 346 -26.05 -2.44 -29.75
CA ASP A 346 -26.79 -2.60 -28.49
C ASP A 346 -25.85 -2.46 -27.30
N LEU A 347 -26.27 -1.70 -26.30
CA LEU A 347 -25.64 -1.66 -24.98
C LEU A 347 -26.56 -2.37 -24.00
N ALA A 348 -26.06 -3.39 -23.33
CA ALA A 348 -26.78 -4.10 -22.28
C ALA A 348 -26.05 -3.99 -20.95
N GLY A 349 -26.79 -4.08 -19.85
CA GLY A 349 -26.24 -4.20 -18.51
C GLY A 349 -26.95 -5.28 -17.72
N VAL A 350 -26.20 -6.00 -16.89
CA VAL A 350 -26.74 -6.98 -15.94
C VAL A 350 -26.41 -6.57 -14.51
N ASP A 351 -27.28 -6.94 -13.58
CA ASP A 351 -27.04 -6.77 -12.15
C ASP A 351 -25.89 -7.68 -11.68
N ASP A 352 -25.18 -7.29 -10.62
CA ASP A 352 -24.04 -8.05 -10.09
C ASP A 352 -24.47 -9.40 -9.49
N VAL A 353 -23.54 -10.38 -9.52
CA VAL A 353 -23.73 -11.72 -8.93
C VAL A 353 -24.08 -11.65 -7.43
N ALA A 354 -23.57 -10.65 -6.69
CA ALA A 354 -23.92 -10.46 -5.28
C ALA A 354 -25.42 -10.23 -5.07
N GLY A 355 -26.11 -9.68 -6.06
CA GLY A 355 -27.55 -9.46 -6.05
C GLY A 355 -28.38 -10.73 -6.02
N GLU A 356 -27.82 -11.90 -6.37
CA GLU A 356 -28.51 -13.19 -6.25
C GLU A 356 -29.01 -13.46 -4.82
N SER A 357 -28.26 -13.00 -3.81
CA SER A 357 -28.63 -13.15 -2.40
C SER A 357 -29.90 -12.38 -2.02
N GLU A 358 -30.29 -11.39 -2.82
CA GLU A 358 -31.48 -10.57 -2.68
C GLU A 358 -32.53 -10.87 -3.76
N GLY A 359 -32.32 -11.91 -4.58
CA GLY A 359 -33.19 -12.26 -5.71
C GLY A 359 -33.06 -11.32 -6.92
N GLN A 360 -31.96 -10.57 -7.01
CA GLN A 360 -31.67 -9.53 -8.01
C GLN A 360 -30.31 -9.78 -8.69
N GLY A 361 -30.05 -11.01 -9.12
CA GLY A 361 -28.81 -11.39 -9.82
C GLY A 361 -28.82 -11.04 -11.32
N PRO A 362 -27.74 -11.41 -12.04
CA PRO A 362 -27.67 -11.22 -13.48
C PRO A 362 -28.76 -12.03 -14.19
N ASP A 363 -29.53 -11.38 -15.06
CA ASP A 363 -30.55 -11.99 -15.93
C ASP A 363 -30.27 -11.62 -17.38
N PHE A 364 -29.48 -12.48 -18.02
CA PHE A 364 -29.09 -12.33 -19.40
C PHE A 364 -30.25 -12.50 -20.38
N ALA A 365 -31.20 -13.39 -20.08
CA ALA A 365 -32.34 -13.61 -20.96
C ALA A 365 -33.21 -12.34 -21.02
N LYS A 366 -33.44 -11.69 -19.88
CA LYS A 366 -34.14 -10.41 -19.81
C LYS A 366 -33.38 -9.28 -20.50
N ALA A 367 -32.06 -9.19 -20.30
CA ALA A 367 -31.27 -8.13 -20.91
C ALA A 367 -31.12 -8.29 -22.43
N LEU A 368 -30.95 -9.53 -22.93
CA LEU A 368 -30.43 -9.79 -24.27
C LEU A 368 -31.31 -10.69 -25.15
N GLY A 369 -32.36 -11.31 -24.60
CA GLY A 369 -33.06 -12.43 -25.24
C GLY A 369 -33.87 -12.08 -26.49
N ASP A 370 -34.41 -10.85 -26.58
CA ASP A 370 -35.22 -10.35 -27.69
C ASP A 370 -34.42 -9.50 -28.70
N ARG A 371 -33.09 -9.48 -28.60
CA ARG A 371 -32.25 -8.63 -29.47
C ARG A 371 -32.07 -9.19 -30.88
N ASP A 372 -31.83 -8.30 -31.84
CA ASP A 372 -31.31 -8.68 -33.15
C ASP A 372 -29.83 -9.07 -33.05
N ARG A 373 -29.55 -10.38 -33.14
CA ARG A 373 -28.19 -10.93 -33.01
C ARG A 373 -27.27 -10.60 -34.20
N SER A 374 -27.78 -9.96 -35.25
CA SER A 374 -26.96 -9.42 -36.35
C SER A 374 -26.25 -8.12 -35.98
N ARG A 375 -26.74 -7.39 -34.97
CA ARG A 375 -26.11 -6.19 -34.41
C ARG A 375 -25.04 -6.56 -33.39
N ALA A 376 -24.02 -5.70 -33.27
CA ALA A 376 -23.04 -5.84 -32.20
C ALA A 376 -23.70 -5.59 -30.84
N ALA A 377 -23.33 -6.38 -29.84
CA ALA A 377 -23.75 -6.18 -28.44
C ALA A 377 -22.53 -5.91 -27.54
N VAL A 378 -22.57 -4.78 -26.84
CA VAL A 378 -21.63 -4.43 -25.77
C VAL A 378 -22.34 -4.63 -24.43
N LEU A 379 -21.78 -5.47 -23.56
CA LEU A 379 -22.31 -5.78 -22.25
C LEU A 379 -21.50 -5.06 -21.16
N LEU A 380 -22.21 -4.39 -20.25
CA LEU A 380 -21.68 -3.92 -18.98
C LEU A 380 -21.98 -4.98 -17.91
N ALA A 381 -20.94 -5.57 -17.34
CA ALA A 381 -21.07 -6.53 -16.24
C ALA A 381 -19.88 -6.31 -15.30
N HIS A 382 -20.13 -6.04 -14.03
CA HIS A 382 -19.07 -5.65 -13.11
C HIS A 382 -17.99 -6.72 -12.96
N GLN A 383 -18.38 -7.96 -12.66
CA GLN A 383 -17.43 -9.05 -12.48
C GLN A 383 -17.09 -9.75 -13.80
N PRO A 384 -15.81 -10.04 -14.08
CA PRO A 384 -15.41 -10.77 -15.29
C PRO A 384 -15.84 -12.25 -15.29
N VAL A 385 -16.24 -12.80 -14.14
CA VAL A 385 -16.58 -14.22 -13.98
C VAL A 385 -17.79 -14.66 -14.82
N VAL A 386 -18.69 -13.72 -15.19
CA VAL A 386 -19.87 -13.99 -16.01
C VAL A 386 -19.59 -14.06 -17.52
N ILE A 387 -18.31 -14.08 -17.91
CA ILE A 387 -17.90 -14.07 -19.33
C ILE A 387 -18.45 -15.27 -20.11
N HIS A 388 -18.61 -16.43 -19.47
CA HIS A 388 -19.14 -17.61 -20.14
C HIS A 388 -20.63 -17.46 -20.48
N ASP A 389 -21.43 -16.84 -19.60
CA ASP A 389 -22.81 -16.49 -19.89
C ASP A 389 -22.91 -15.49 -21.06
N ALA A 390 -22.02 -14.48 -21.08
CA ALA A 390 -21.94 -13.52 -22.18
C ALA A 390 -21.62 -14.19 -23.54
N VAL A 391 -20.74 -15.19 -23.54
CA VAL A 391 -20.41 -16.01 -24.72
C VAL A 391 -21.63 -16.78 -25.22
N GLU A 392 -22.37 -17.44 -24.33
CA GLU A 392 -23.59 -18.20 -24.69
C GLU A 392 -24.65 -17.28 -25.31
N GLN A 393 -24.75 -16.06 -24.80
CA GLN A 393 -25.64 -15.03 -25.32
C GLN A 393 -25.10 -14.35 -26.57
N GLY A 394 -23.90 -14.71 -27.05
CA GLY A 394 -23.26 -14.18 -28.27
C GLY A 394 -22.98 -12.69 -28.21
N VAL A 395 -22.64 -12.18 -27.02
CA VAL A 395 -22.16 -10.81 -26.81
C VAL A 395 -20.84 -10.61 -27.57
N ASP A 396 -20.62 -9.45 -28.17
CA ASP A 396 -19.39 -9.17 -28.94
C ASP A 396 -18.29 -8.62 -28.02
N LEU A 397 -18.65 -7.81 -27.02
CA LEU A 397 -17.73 -7.21 -26.05
C LEU A 397 -18.35 -7.13 -24.66
N GLN A 398 -17.70 -7.68 -23.65
CA GLN A 398 -17.99 -7.42 -22.24
C GLN A 398 -16.98 -6.43 -21.66
N LEU A 399 -17.49 -5.44 -20.92
CA LEU A 399 -16.72 -4.45 -20.18
C LEU A 399 -16.91 -4.72 -18.68
N SER A 400 -15.81 -4.91 -17.96
CA SER A 400 -15.80 -5.31 -16.55
C SER A 400 -14.75 -4.56 -15.71
N GLY A 401 -14.89 -4.63 -14.39
CA GLY A 401 -13.96 -4.12 -13.38
C GLY A 401 -13.59 -5.21 -12.36
N HIS A 402 -13.85 -4.97 -11.08
CA HIS A 402 -13.84 -5.89 -9.94
C HIS A 402 -12.47 -6.38 -9.46
N THR A 403 -11.54 -6.62 -10.38
CA THR A 403 -10.27 -7.30 -10.06
C THR A 403 -9.22 -6.36 -9.47
N HIS A 404 -9.38 -5.05 -9.68
CA HIS A 404 -8.39 -4.01 -9.40
C HIS A 404 -7.00 -4.24 -10.03
N GLY A 405 -6.87 -5.17 -10.99
CA GLY A 405 -5.58 -5.68 -11.43
C GLY A 405 -4.74 -6.34 -10.31
N GLY A 406 -5.37 -6.73 -9.20
CA GLY A 406 -4.72 -7.26 -8.01
C GLY A 406 -4.09 -6.23 -7.07
N GLN A 407 -4.51 -4.95 -7.16
CA GLN A 407 -4.20 -3.76 -6.33
C GLN A 407 -2.80 -3.68 -5.67
N LEU A 408 -2.46 -4.61 -4.78
CA LEU A 408 -1.19 -4.71 -4.05
C LEU A 408 -0.41 -5.93 -4.52
N TRP A 409 0.65 -5.76 -5.33
CA TRP A 409 1.54 -6.87 -5.65
C TRP A 409 2.05 -7.60 -4.38
N PRO A 410 2.03 -8.95 -4.33
CA PRO A 410 1.73 -9.90 -5.41
C PRO A 410 0.27 -10.36 -5.52
N GLY A 411 -0.70 -9.57 -5.03
CA GLY A 411 -2.13 -9.86 -5.05
C GLY A 411 -2.72 -10.15 -6.44
N ASN A 412 -2.08 -9.69 -7.51
CA ASN A 412 -2.41 -10.04 -8.88
C ASN A 412 -2.31 -11.56 -9.17
N LEU A 413 -1.42 -12.27 -8.47
CA LEU A 413 -1.32 -13.73 -8.59
C LEU A 413 -2.56 -14.42 -7.99
N VAL A 414 -3.07 -13.92 -6.86
CA VAL A 414 -4.29 -14.44 -6.22
C VAL A 414 -5.51 -14.08 -7.06
N ALA A 415 -5.59 -12.84 -7.55
CA ALA A 415 -6.67 -12.39 -8.42
C ALA A 415 -6.78 -13.25 -9.69
N GLY A 416 -5.64 -13.64 -10.28
CA GLY A 416 -5.59 -14.51 -11.47
C GLY A 416 -5.95 -15.97 -11.22
N LEU A 417 -6.05 -16.41 -9.96
CA LEU A 417 -6.61 -17.72 -9.62
C LEU A 417 -8.13 -17.68 -9.45
N ALA A 418 -8.69 -16.50 -9.17
CA ALA A 418 -10.11 -16.33 -8.87
C ALA A 418 -10.91 -15.75 -10.05
N ASN A 419 -10.25 -15.17 -11.05
CA ASN A 419 -10.89 -14.48 -12.17
C ASN A 419 -10.35 -14.98 -13.51
N PRO A 420 -11.20 -15.06 -14.55
CA PRO A 420 -10.80 -15.52 -15.86
C PRO A 420 -9.78 -14.57 -16.52
N THR A 421 -9.95 -13.26 -16.32
CA THR A 421 -9.02 -12.20 -16.75
C THR A 421 -8.80 -11.22 -15.60
N VAL A 422 -7.54 -10.85 -15.34
CA VAL A 422 -7.18 -9.91 -14.25
C VAL A 422 -7.18 -8.45 -14.72
N ALA A 423 -6.79 -8.15 -15.95
CA ALA A 423 -6.82 -6.80 -16.51
C ALA A 423 -6.51 -6.84 -18.00
N GLY A 424 -7.06 -5.89 -18.76
CA GLY A 424 -6.81 -5.75 -20.19
C GLY A 424 -7.82 -6.48 -21.07
N LEU A 425 -7.50 -6.59 -22.35
CA LEU A 425 -8.36 -7.19 -23.37
C LEU A 425 -7.98 -8.65 -23.60
N GLU A 426 -8.94 -9.55 -23.44
CA GLU A 426 -8.81 -10.98 -23.75
C GLU A 426 -9.99 -11.45 -24.62
N ARG A 427 -9.87 -12.63 -25.22
CA ARG A 427 -10.85 -13.17 -26.17
C ARG A 427 -11.33 -14.56 -25.73
N TYR A 428 -12.65 -14.74 -25.74
CA TYR A 428 -13.36 -15.95 -25.40
C TYR A 428 -14.27 -16.34 -26.58
N GLY A 429 -13.72 -17.13 -27.51
CA GLY A 429 -14.39 -17.42 -28.78
C GLY A 429 -14.55 -16.16 -29.63
N ASP A 430 -15.80 -15.79 -29.92
CA ASP A 430 -16.12 -14.54 -30.64
C ASP A 430 -16.35 -13.34 -29.73
N THR A 431 -16.54 -13.58 -28.43
CA THR A 431 -16.69 -12.53 -27.42
C THR A 431 -15.32 -12.02 -26.98
N GLN A 432 -15.19 -10.71 -26.79
CA GLN A 432 -14.02 -10.11 -26.16
C GLN A 432 -14.39 -9.63 -24.75
N LEU A 433 -13.46 -9.74 -23.80
CA LEU A 433 -13.58 -9.25 -22.44
C LEU A 433 -12.54 -8.17 -22.22
N TYR A 434 -12.96 -6.97 -21.84
CA TYR A 434 -12.06 -5.94 -21.33
C TYR A 434 -12.25 -5.74 -19.84
N VAL A 435 -11.19 -5.98 -19.06
CA VAL A 435 -11.17 -5.75 -17.61
C VAL A 435 -10.36 -4.50 -17.29
N SER A 436 -11.07 -3.47 -16.82
CA SER A 436 -10.50 -2.25 -16.24
C SER A 436 -9.73 -2.59 -14.95
N ARG A 437 -8.66 -1.84 -14.65
CA ARG A 437 -8.02 -1.95 -13.32
C ARG A 437 -8.77 -1.14 -12.27
N GLY A 438 -9.77 -0.36 -12.66
CA GLY A 438 -10.55 0.47 -11.75
C GLY A 438 -9.90 1.82 -11.45
N ALA A 439 -10.71 2.80 -11.11
CA ALA A 439 -10.29 4.19 -10.94
C ALA A 439 -9.83 4.54 -9.52
N GLY A 440 -10.37 3.85 -8.52
CA GLY A 440 -10.10 4.05 -7.09
C GLY A 440 -9.26 2.94 -6.48
N ALA A 441 -9.42 2.72 -5.17
CA ALA A 441 -8.79 1.64 -4.45
C ALA A 441 -9.71 1.15 -3.33
N TRP A 442 -9.80 -0.17 -3.14
CA TRP A 442 -10.62 -0.77 -2.11
C TRP A 442 -9.81 -1.03 -0.83
N GLY A 443 -10.32 -0.58 0.31
CA GLY A 443 -9.63 -0.68 1.60
C GLY A 443 -8.36 0.20 1.64
N PRO A 444 -7.13 -0.37 1.62
CA PRO A 444 -5.90 0.43 1.51
C PRO A 444 -5.87 1.33 0.28
N PRO A 445 -5.67 2.66 0.45
CA PRO A 445 -5.52 3.59 -0.66
C PRO A 445 -4.10 3.47 -1.23
N VAL A 446 -3.72 2.28 -1.69
CA VAL A 446 -2.37 1.92 -2.12
C VAL A 446 -2.50 1.00 -3.34
N ARG A 447 -1.82 1.36 -4.44
CA ARG A 447 -1.72 0.51 -5.64
C ARG A 447 -0.27 0.28 -6.02
N VAL A 448 0.14 -0.98 -6.18
CA VAL A 448 1.51 -1.38 -6.54
C VAL A 448 1.44 -2.48 -7.59
N GLY A 449 2.02 -2.23 -8.77
CA GLY A 449 1.91 -3.14 -9.92
C GLY A 449 0.55 -3.10 -10.62
N ALA A 450 -0.41 -2.32 -10.13
CA ALA A 450 -1.77 -2.23 -10.65
C ALA A 450 -2.29 -0.79 -10.64
N SER A 451 -1.65 0.10 -11.42
CA SER A 451 -2.06 1.51 -11.52
C SER A 451 -3.54 1.64 -11.90
N SER A 452 -4.26 2.54 -11.22
CA SER A 452 -5.66 2.82 -11.52
C SER A 452 -5.82 3.47 -12.89
N ASP A 453 -6.93 3.19 -13.55
CA ASP A 453 -7.22 3.67 -14.87
C ASP A 453 -8.69 4.05 -15.10
N ILE A 454 -8.86 4.90 -16.11
CA ILE A 454 -10.10 5.09 -16.86
C ILE A 454 -9.74 4.69 -18.28
N THR A 455 -10.53 3.83 -18.91
CA THR A 455 -10.21 3.35 -20.26
C THR A 455 -11.17 3.91 -21.27
N VAL A 456 -10.66 4.59 -22.29
CA VAL A 456 -11.42 4.87 -23.51
C VAL A 456 -11.29 3.67 -24.43
N VAL A 457 -12.37 2.91 -24.54
CA VAL A 457 -12.52 1.81 -25.49
C VAL A 457 -13.03 2.38 -26.80
N GLU A 458 -12.20 2.32 -27.83
CA GLU A 458 -12.56 2.72 -29.19
C GLU A 458 -13.01 1.50 -29.98
N LEU A 459 -14.26 1.50 -30.44
CA LEU A 459 -14.82 0.41 -31.21
C LEU A 459 -14.39 0.53 -32.68
N ALA A 460 -13.84 -0.54 -33.22
CA ALA A 460 -13.42 -0.59 -34.62
C ALA A 460 -14.33 -1.53 -35.42
N SER A 461 -15.02 -0.99 -36.42
CA SER A 461 -15.79 -1.80 -37.37
C SER A 461 -14.83 -2.50 -38.33
N ARG A 462 -15.05 -3.80 -38.56
CA ARG A 462 -14.35 -4.56 -39.62
C ARG A 462 -14.88 -4.28 -41.03
N GLN A 463 -15.88 -3.41 -41.15
CA GLN A 463 -16.54 -3.02 -42.40
C GLN A 463 -16.09 -1.63 -42.90
N ALA A 464 -15.16 -0.99 -42.21
CA ALA A 464 -14.68 0.38 -42.46
C ALA A 464 -13.59 0.45 -43.53
#